data_AF-A0A4S8KY49-F1
#
_entry.id   AF-A0A4S8KY49-F1
#
_cell.length_a   1.000
_cell.length_b   1.000
_cell.length_c   1.000
_cell.angle_alpha   90.00
_cell.angle_beta   90.00
_cell.angle_gamma   90.00
#
_symmetry.space_group_name_H-M   'P 1'
#
loop_
_entity.id
_entity.type
_entity.pdbx_description
1 polymer ?
#
loop_
_entity_poly.entity_id
_entity_poly.type
_entity_poly.pdbx_seq_one_letter_code
_entity_poly.pdbx_strand_id
1 'polypeptide(L)' 'MLLAASVVFVYYTTWAIFLPFFDPSSQIHDLFPPREWAVRLPAFILVVGLTGIGFFIGNTVLKEKRKAAQKARLRTA' A
#
# COMPACT_ATOMS: atom_id res chain seq x y z
N MET A 1 20.40 -6.75 -0.32
CA MET A 1 19.10 -6.04 -0.41
C MET A 1 18.98 -5.21 -1.70
N LEU A 2 19.98 -4.43 -2.09
CA LEU A 2 19.95 -3.64 -3.33
C LEU A 2 19.73 -4.46 -4.60
N LEU A 3 20.44 -5.58 -4.77
CA LEU A 3 20.28 -6.45 -5.95
C LEU A 3 18.85 -6.97 -6.09
N ALA A 4 18.24 -7.43 -4.99
CA ALA A 4 16.85 -7.89 -5.00
C ALA A 4 15.88 -6.74 -5.37
N ALA A 5 16.09 -5.55 -4.80
CA ALA A 5 15.28 -4.38 -5.15
C ALA A 5 15.43 -4.01 -6.64
N SER A 6 16.64 -4.03 -7.18
CA SER A 6 16.90 -3.77 -8.60
C SER A 6 16.20 -4.77 -9.51
N VAL A 7 16.28 -6.08 -9.21
CA VAL A 7 15.63 -7.13 -10.01
C VAL A 7 14.10 -6.96 -10.00
N VAL A 8 13.51 -6.76 -8.83
CA VAL A 8 12.05 -6.55 -8.70
C VAL A 8 11.62 -5.29 -9.43
N PHE A 9 12.37 -4.20 -9.29
CA PHE A 9 12.09 -2.93 -9.96
C PHE A 9 12.12 -3.08 -11.49
N VAL A 10 13.15 -3.72 -12.03
CA VAL A 10 13.28 -3.94 -13.48
C VAL A 10 12.13 -4.82 -13.98
N TYR A 11 11.86 -5.95 -13.33
CA TYR A 11 10.76 -6.84 -13.72
C TYR A 11 9.41 -6.11 -13.72
N TYR A 12 9.12 -5.37 -12.65
CA TYR A 12 7.88 -4.62 -12.51
C TYR A 12 7.76 -3.49 -13.55
N THR A 13 8.85 -2.77 -13.81
CA THR A 13 8.88 -1.68 -14.79
C THR A 13 8.67 -2.21 -16.20
N THR A 14 9.35 -3.31 -16.56
CA THR A 14 9.15 -3.98 -17.83
C THR A 14 7.70 -4.45 -17.96
N TRP A 15 7.17 -5.12 -16.94
CA TRP A 15 5.78 -5.57 -16.92
C TRP A 15 4.78 -4.42 -17.14
N ALA A 16 4.90 -3.33 -16.38
CA ALA A 16 3.96 -2.22 -16.41
C ALA A 16 4.01 -1.42 -17.73
N ILE A 17 5.21 -1.25 -18.29
CA ILE A 17 5.40 -0.43 -19.50
C ILE A 17 5.18 -1.24 -20.76
N PHE A 18 5.75 -2.45 -20.87
CA PHE A 18 5.78 -3.17 -22.15
C PHE A 18 4.47 -3.90 -22.46
N LEU A 19 3.83 -4.54 -21.47
CA LEU A 19 2.64 -5.34 -21.68
C LEU A 19 1.47 -4.66 -22.43
N PRO A 20 1.18 -3.35 -22.27
CA PRO A 20 0.12 -2.68 -23.06
C PRO A 20 0.43 -2.48 -24.55
N PHE A 21 1.69 -2.65 -24.98
CA PHE A 21 2.08 -2.47 -26.39
C PHE A 21 1.98 -3.75 -27.24
N PHE A 22 1.75 -4.90 -26.61
CA PHE A 22 1.65 -6.18 -27.30
C PHE A 22 0.19 -6.61 -27.47
N ASP A 23 -0.05 -7.37 -28.54
CA ASP A 23 -1.36 -7.95 -28.79
C ASP A 23 -1.70 -9.01 -27.72
N PRO A 24 -2.96 -9.05 -27.21
CA PRO A 24 -3.39 -10.05 -26.24
C PRO A 24 -3.13 -11.51 -26.62
N SER A 25 -3.02 -11.85 -27.91
CA SER A 25 -2.70 -13.21 -28.36
C SER A 25 -1.20 -13.55 -28.32
N SER A 26 -0.34 -12.59 -27.96
CA SER A 26 1.11 -12.79 -27.95
C SER A 26 1.55 -13.58 -26.71
N GLN A 27 2.54 -14.47 -26.90
CA GLN A 27 3.10 -15.33 -25.85
C GLN A 27 3.77 -14.54 -24.71
N ILE A 28 4.04 -13.25 -24.91
CA ILE A 28 4.64 -12.39 -23.88
C ILE A 28 3.73 -12.25 -22.66
N HIS A 29 2.40 -12.38 -22.85
CA HIS A 29 1.44 -12.32 -21.75
C HIS A 29 1.60 -13.48 -20.76
N ASP A 30 2.23 -14.59 -21.15
CA ASP A 30 2.49 -15.73 -20.26
C ASP A 30 3.66 -15.47 -19.29
N LEU A 31 4.52 -14.48 -19.60
CA LEU A 31 5.68 -14.10 -18.78
C LEU A 31 5.33 -13.12 -17.66
N PHE A 32 4.13 -12.55 -17.70
CA PHE A 32 3.70 -11.45 -16.85
C PHE A 32 2.33 -11.69 -16.25
N PRO A 33 2.04 -11.20 -15.03
CA PRO A 33 0.69 -11.22 -14.52
C PRO A 33 -0.27 -10.36 -15.37
N PRO A 34 -1.59 -10.55 -15.26
CA PRO A 34 -2.56 -9.75 -16.00
C PRO A 34 -2.39 -8.25 -15.74
N ARG A 35 -2.54 -7.44 -16.80
CA ARG A 35 -2.23 -5.99 -16.81
C ARG A 35 -2.87 -5.20 -15.66
N GLU A 36 -4.08 -5.58 -15.26
CA GLU A 36 -4.82 -4.93 -14.17
C GLU A 36 -4.07 -4.96 -12.83
N TRP A 37 -3.23 -5.97 -12.61
CA TRP A 37 -2.44 -6.09 -11.40
C TRP A 37 -1.27 -5.10 -11.36
N ALA A 38 -0.77 -4.64 -12.51
CA ALA A 38 0.23 -3.57 -12.57
C ALA A 38 -0.32 -2.23 -12.06
N VAL A 39 -1.64 -2.05 -12.03
CA VAL A 39 -2.29 -0.83 -11.49
C VAL A 39 -2.86 -1.08 -10.09
N ARG A 40 -3.52 -2.23 -9.89
CA ARG A 40 -4.15 -2.59 -8.61
C ARG A 40 -3.14 -2.72 -7.48
N LEU A 41 -1.93 -3.22 -7.75
CA LEU A 41 -0.95 -3.50 -6.71
C LEU A 41 -0.40 -2.21 -6.06
N PRO A 42 0.06 -1.18 -6.79
CA PRO A 42 0.38 0.12 -6.20
C PRO A 42 -0.80 0.78 -5.50
N ALA A 43 -1.99 0.72 -6.10
CA ALA A 43 -3.19 1.31 -5.52
C ALA A 43 -3.55 0.65 -4.18
N PHE A 44 -3.45 -0.68 -4.09
CA PHE A 44 -3.68 -1.43 -2.87
C PHE A 44 -2.68 -1.07 -1.78
N ILE A 45 -1.39 -0.99 -2.11
CA ILE A 45 -0.34 -0.57 -1.18
C ILE A 45 -0.64 0.84 -0.64
N LEU A 46 -1.05 1.77 -1.50
CA LEU A 46 -1.42 3.13 -1.10
C LEU A 46 -2.60 3.13 -0.13
N VAL A 47 -3.68 2.41 -0.45
CA VAL A 47 -4.87 2.32 0.40
C VAL A 47 -4.54 1.70 1.75
N VAL A 48 -3.78 0.60 1.77
CA VAL A 48 -3.37 -0.06 3.01
C VAL A 48 -2.47 0.85 3.85
N GLY A 49 -1.52 1.52 3.21
CA GLY A 49 -0.63 2.49 3.87
C GLY A 49 -1.39 3.65 4.50
N LEU A 50 -2.26 4.31 3.73
CA LEU A 50 -3.10 5.40 4.21
C LEU A 50 -4.06 4.95 5.32
N THR A 51 -4.66 3.77 5.18
CA THR A 51 -5.52 3.18 6.20
C THR A 51 -4.75 2.93 7.50
N GLY A 52 -3.54 2.36 7.42
CA GLY A 52 -2.68 2.12 8.56
C GLY A 52 -2.29 3.41 9.28
N ILE A 53 -1.90 4.45 8.53
CA ILE A 53 -1.58 5.78 9.07
C ILE A 53 -2.81 6.39 9.76
N GLY A 54 -3.96 6.41 9.09
CA GLY A 54 -5.20 6.95 9.62
C GLY A 54 -5.65 6.23 10.89
N PHE A 55 -5.55 4.89 10.90
CA PHE A 55 -5.85 4.07 12.07
C PHE A 55 -4.93 4.39 13.25
N PHE A 56 -3.62 4.49 13.00
CA PHE A 56 -2.65 4.83 14.03
C PHE A 56 -2.96 6.19 14.67
N ILE A 57 -3.17 7.22 13.85
CA ILE A 57 -3.50 8.57 14.31
C ILE A 57 -4.84 8.57 15.08
N GLY A 58 -5.87 7.92 14.55
CA GLY A 58 -7.17 7.83 15.21
C GLY A 58 -7.07 7.16 16.59
N ASN A 59 -6.29 6.07 16.67
CA ASN A 59 -6.08 5.34 17.91
C ASN A 59 -5.32 6.16 18.96
N THR A 60 -4.29 6.91 18.57
CA THR A 60 -3.52 7.76 19.52
C THR A 60 -4.37 8.92 20.03
N VAL A 61 -5.13 9.58 19.16
CA VAL A 61 -6.06 10.66 19.54
C VAL A 61 -7.13 10.14 20.52
N LEU A 62 -7.71 8.97 20.26
CA LEU A 62 -8.71 8.38 21.15
C LEU A 62 -8.13 8.03 22.52
N LYS A 63 -6.91 7.48 22.56
CA LYS A 63 -6.19 7.19 23.81
C LYS A 63 -5.91 8.45 24.62
N GLU A 64 -5.41 9.51 23.99
CA GLU A 64 -5.12 10.77 24.67
C GLU A 64 -6.40 11.43 25.21
N LYS A 65 -7.50 11.44 24.43
CA LYS A 65 -8.80 11.93 24.91
C LYS A 65 -9.32 11.15 26.12
N ARG A 66 -9.23 9.81 26.10
CA ARG A 66 -9.62 8.96 27.25
C ARG A 66 -8.77 9.28 28.48
N LYS A 67 -7.46 9.42 28.32
CA LYS A 67 -6.52 9.76 29.39
C LYS A 67 -6.82 11.15 29.98
N ALA A 68 -7.12 12.14 29.14
CA ALA A 68 -7.51 13.48 29.58
C ALA A 68 -8.84 13.47 30.34
N ALA A 69 -9.85 12.76 29.84
CA ALA A 69 -11.15 12.61 30.50
C ALA A 69 -11.04 11.89 31.86
N GLN A 70 -10.22 10.84 31.95
CA GLN A 70 -9.95 10.14 33.20
C GLN A 70 -9.26 11.06 34.23
N LYS A 71 -8.25 11.83 33.81
CA LYS A 71 -7.58 12.81 34.68
C LYS A 71 -8.55 13.89 35.19
N ALA A 72 -9.48 14.35 34.34
CA ALA A 72 -10.49 15.31 34.75
C ALA A 72 -11.43 14.74 35.83
N ARG A 73 -11.93 13.51 35.64
CA ARG A 73 -12.79 12.81 36.62
C ARG A 73 -12.12 12.64 37.98
N LEU A 74 -10.83 12.28 37.99
CA LEU A 74 -10.05 12.12 39.23
C LEU A 74 -9.79 13.44 39.97
N ARG A 75 -9.89 14.59 39.30
CA ARG A 75 -9.73 15.92 39.95
C ARG A 75 -11.02 16.44 40.57
N THR A 76 -12.17 15.94 40.11
CA THR A 76 -13.51 16.37 40.54
C THR A 76 -14.14 15.43 41.57
N ALA A 77 -13.53 14.28 41.84
CA ALA A 77 -13.91 13.33 42.88
C ALA A 77 -13.01 13.52 44.10
#